data_AF-A0A822BG34-F1
#
_entry.id   AF-A0A822BG34-F1
#
_cell.length_a   1.000
_cell.length_b   1.000
_cell.length_c   1.000
_cell.angle_alpha   90.00
_cell.angle_beta   90.00
_cell.angle_gamma   90.00
#
_symmetry.space_group_name_H-M   'P 1'
#
loop_
_entity.id
_entity.type
_entity.pdbx_description
1 polymer ?
#
loop_
_entity_poly.entity_id
_entity_poly.type
_entity_poly.pdbx_seq_one_letter_code
_entity_poly.pdbx_strand_id
1 'polypeptide(L)'
;YGVSWSQQAIFSFAFWPFSLKLLWAPIVDALYFKKFGRRKTWLIPIQYIIGFVMIILSYFINNILDEEAPTPTSHHPRIYFLTLIFFGLSFLAATQDICVDGWALSMLSKENVGWASTCNSVGQTAGYFLGNVIFLALESKDFTNLYVRQPLNLELQSIGLITLSGFLLFCGIIFIISTTLIALFKHEIDETYDSNEPHFGLIETYQVLIKVLRLPSVRSMAIILLTIKIGFCAVDSMTGIELIERGVTKDSLALLAIPMTP
;
A
#
# COMPACT_ATOMS: atom_id res chain seq x y z
N TYR A 1 21.40 11.67 3.02
CA TYR A 1 22.06 11.97 1.74
C TYR A 1 21.03 11.95 0.62
N GLY A 2 20.87 13.07 -0.09
CA GLY A 2 21.10 13.07 -1.54
C GLY A 2 19.92 13.07 -2.53
N VAL A 3 18.66 12.91 -2.14
CA VAL A 3 17.55 12.92 -3.13
C VAL A 3 17.01 14.33 -3.30
N SER A 4 17.00 14.86 -4.52
CA SER A 4 16.44 16.20 -4.81
C SER A 4 14.94 16.22 -4.53
N TRP A 5 14.42 17.35 -4.04
CA TRP A 5 12.98 17.59 -3.85
C TRP A 5 12.15 17.19 -5.09
N SER A 6 12.68 17.45 -6.28
CA SER A 6 12.04 17.07 -7.55
C SER A 6 11.92 15.56 -7.71
N GLN A 7 12.90 14.78 -7.25
CA GLN A 7 12.92 13.32 -7.34
C GLN A 7 11.95 12.67 -6.35
N GLN A 8 11.85 13.21 -5.14
CA GLN A 8 10.83 12.80 -4.17
C GLN A 8 9.42 13.08 -4.70
N ALA A 9 9.21 14.26 -5.29
CA ALA A 9 7.94 14.61 -5.92
C ALA A 9 7.58 13.65 -7.09
N ILE A 10 8.57 13.28 -7.92
CA ILE A 10 8.36 12.28 -8.97
C ILE A 10 7.94 10.94 -8.36
N PHE A 11 8.57 10.51 -7.27
CA PHE A 11 8.21 9.27 -6.59
C PHE A 11 6.80 9.32 -5.95
N SER A 12 6.35 10.46 -5.45
CA SER A 12 4.99 10.62 -4.89
C SER A 12 3.88 10.29 -5.89
N PHE A 13 4.12 10.41 -7.20
CA PHE A 13 3.15 9.98 -8.22
C PHE A 13 2.84 8.48 -8.18
N ALA A 14 3.74 7.66 -7.61
CA ALA A 14 3.48 6.23 -7.43
C ALA A 14 2.20 5.96 -6.62
N PHE A 15 1.83 6.85 -5.68
CA PHE A 15 0.65 6.69 -4.84
C PHE A 15 -0.66 7.19 -5.48
N TRP A 16 -0.58 7.87 -6.62
CA TRP A 16 -1.76 8.43 -7.28
C TRP A 16 -2.87 7.43 -7.60
N PRO A 17 -2.58 6.14 -7.93
CA PRO A 17 -3.62 5.14 -8.11
C PRO A 17 -4.59 5.03 -6.92
N PHE A 18 -4.13 5.16 -5.67
CA PHE A 18 -5.03 5.12 -4.52
C PHE A 18 -6.07 6.24 -4.51
N SER A 19 -5.74 7.42 -5.06
CA SER A 19 -6.70 8.52 -5.21
C SER A 19 -7.67 8.28 -6.36
N LEU A 20 -7.21 7.61 -7.42
CA LEU A 20 -7.99 7.38 -8.64
C LEU A 20 -8.77 6.06 -8.63
N LYS A 21 -8.62 5.23 -7.59
CA LYS A 21 -9.19 3.87 -7.49
C LYS A 21 -10.70 3.80 -7.78
N LEU A 22 -11.43 4.86 -7.45
CA LEU A 22 -12.86 5.00 -7.75
C LEU A 22 -13.18 4.87 -9.26
N LEU A 23 -12.26 5.27 -10.15
CA LEU A 23 -12.48 5.28 -11.59
C LEU A 23 -12.60 3.88 -12.20
N TRP A 24 -11.89 2.89 -11.67
CA TRP A 24 -11.93 1.51 -12.16
C TRP A 24 -12.62 0.53 -11.23
N ALA A 25 -13.10 0.97 -10.06
CA ALA A 25 -13.93 0.15 -9.19
C ALA A 25 -15.13 -0.51 -9.90
N PRO A 26 -15.89 0.19 -10.79
CA PRO A 26 -16.97 -0.44 -11.54
C PRO A 26 -16.52 -1.57 -12.48
N ILE A 27 -15.30 -1.51 -13.01
CA ILE A 27 -14.74 -2.54 -13.89
C ILE A 27 -14.51 -3.83 -13.09
N VAL A 28 -13.92 -3.67 -11.90
CA VAL A 28 -13.66 -4.77 -10.97
C VAL A 28 -14.97 -5.42 -10.52
N ASP A 29 -16.02 -4.62 -10.30
CA ASP A 29 -17.35 -5.12 -9.93
C ASP A 29 -18.08 -5.85 -11.08
N ALA A 30 -17.92 -5.38 -12.32
CA ALA A 30 -18.67 -5.88 -13.48
C ALA A 30 -18.06 -7.13 -14.14
N LEU A 31 -16.73 -7.25 -14.15
CA LEU A 31 -16.03 -8.34 -14.82
C LEU A 31 -15.63 -9.42 -13.81
N TYR A 32 -16.22 -10.62 -13.85
CA TYR A 32 -15.80 -11.71 -12.98
C TYR A 32 -16.14 -13.10 -13.54
N PHE A 33 -15.43 -14.12 -13.07
CA PHE A 33 -15.72 -15.51 -13.43
C PHE A 33 -16.68 -16.12 -12.41
N LYS A 34 -17.87 -16.51 -12.87
CA LYS A 34 -18.92 -17.10 -12.03
C LYS A 34 -18.47 -18.32 -11.23
N LYS A 35 -17.59 -19.16 -11.78
CA LYS A 35 -17.08 -20.38 -11.12
C LYS A 35 -16.10 -20.12 -9.97
N PHE A 36 -15.48 -18.94 -9.92
CA PHE A 36 -14.42 -18.63 -8.95
C PHE A 36 -14.88 -17.63 -7.90
N GLY A 37 -16.03 -16.99 -8.11
CA GLY A 37 -16.56 -15.92 -7.28
C GLY A 37 -16.17 -14.52 -7.78
N ARG A 38 -16.99 -13.53 -7.45
CA ARG A 38 -16.83 -12.13 -7.91
C ARG A 38 -15.55 -11.50 -7.38
N ARG A 39 -15.24 -11.67 -6.09
CA ARG A 39 -14.13 -10.95 -5.42
C ARG A 39 -12.81 -11.69 -5.59
N LYS A 40 -12.82 -13.02 -5.45
CA LYS A 40 -11.69 -13.91 -5.68
C LYS A 40 -11.10 -13.84 -7.08
N THR A 41 -11.93 -13.65 -8.10
CA THR A 41 -11.49 -13.51 -9.49
C THR A 41 -10.43 -12.42 -9.64
N TRP A 42 -10.55 -11.34 -8.89
CA TRP A 42 -9.60 -10.23 -8.92
C TRP A 42 -8.55 -10.32 -7.82
N LEU A 43 -8.95 -10.62 -6.58
CA LEU A 43 -8.06 -10.61 -5.43
C LEU A 43 -6.89 -11.58 -5.60
N ILE A 44 -7.16 -12.82 -6.02
CA ILE A 44 -6.14 -13.88 -6.08
C ILE A 44 -5.06 -13.57 -7.13
N PRO A 45 -5.39 -13.27 -8.41
CA PRO A 45 -4.37 -12.93 -9.40
C PRO A 45 -3.57 -11.68 -9.03
N ILE A 46 -4.24 -10.63 -8.53
CA ILE A 46 -3.57 -9.37 -8.15
C ILE A 46 -2.56 -9.63 -7.03
N GLN A 47 -2.96 -10.35 -5.99
CA GLN A 47 -2.12 -10.59 -4.83
C GLN A 47 -0.91 -11.49 -5.17
N TYR A 48 -1.07 -12.46 -6.08
CA TYR A 48 0.05 -13.20 -6.64
C TYR A 48 0.98 -12.31 -7.47
N ILE A 49 0.45 -11.45 -8.34
CA ILE A 49 1.28 -10.54 -9.15
C ILE A 49 2.09 -9.61 -8.23
N ILE A 50 1.46 -9.03 -7.20
CA ILE A 50 2.17 -8.21 -6.19
C ILE A 50 3.29 -9.02 -5.55
N GLY A 51 3.00 -10.23 -5.05
CA GLY A 51 3.98 -11.10 -4.41
C GLY A 51 5.17 -11.42 -5.33
N PHE A 52 4.92 -11.81 -6.58
CA PHE A 52 5.98 -12.09 -7.55
C PHE A 52 6.79 -10.84 -7.91
N VAL A 53 6.15 -9.70 -8.13
CA VAL A 53 6.85 -8.45 -8.42
C VAL A 53 7.73 -8.04 -7.23
N MET A 54 7.26 -8.21 -5.99
CA MET A 54 8.06 -7.92 -4.79
C MET A 54 9.29 -8.85 -4.67
N ILE A 55 9.13 -10.15 -4.96
CA ILE A 55 10.24 -11.10 -4.96
C ILE A 55 11.26 -10.75 -6.06
N ILE A 56 10.80 -10.46 -7.27
CA ILE A 56 11.68 -10.03 -8.37
C ILE A 56 12.41 -8.75 -7.96
N LEU A 57 11.67 -7.77 -7.46
CA LEU A 57 12.23 -6.49 -7.03
C LEU A 57 13.28 -6.67 -5.94
N SER A 58 13.11 -7.59 -4.99
CA SER A 58 14.13 -7.90 -3.97
C SER A 58 15.51 -8.22 -4.56
N TYR A 59 15.58 -8.95 -5.67
CA TYR A 59 16.85 -9.29 -6.31
C TYR A 59 17.48 -8.12 -7.08
N PHE A 60 16.66 -7.21 -7.61
CA PHE A 60 17.14 -6.08 -8.42
C PHE A 60 17.24 -4.76 -7.64
N ILE A 61 16.64 -4.64 -6.46
CA ILE A 61 16.52 -3.37 -5.73
C ILE A 61 17.89 -2.81 -5.35
N ASN A 62 18.83 -3.67 -4.91
CA ASN A 62 20.18 -3.24 -4.55
C ASN A 62 20.91 -2.68 -5.79
N ASN A 63 20.80 -3.34 -6.94
CA ASN A 63 21.39 -2.85 -8.20
C ASN A 63 20.74 -1.53 -8.69
N ILE A 64 19.48 -1.29 -8.34
CA ILE A 64 18.76 -0.04 -8.68
C ILE A 64 19.15 1.09 -7.72
N LEU A 65 19.41 0.77 -6.44
CA LEU A 65 19.74 1.71 -5.38
C LEU A 65 21.25 1.99 -5.22
N ASP A 66 22.14 1.10 -5.68
CA ASP A 66 23.58 1.26 -5.51
C ASP A 66 24.08 2.52 -6.25
N GLU A 67 24.60 3.45 -5.43
CA GLU A 67 25.14 4.76 -5.79
C GLU A 67 26.55 4.71 -6.42
N GLU A 68 27.18 3.54 -6.54
CA GLU A 68 28.57 3.40 -7.05
C GLU A 68 28.68 3.45 -8.59
N ALA A 69 27.89 4.30 -9.26
CA ALA A 69 28.15 4.66 -10.66
C ALA A 69 28.76 6.08 -10.71
N PRO A 70 30.04 6.23 -11.10
CA PRO A 70 30.79 7.49 -11.00
C PRO A 70 30.48 8.46 -12.14
N THR A 71 29.21 8.78 -12.41
CA THR A 71 28.83 9.78 -13.42
C THR A 71 27.58 10.57 -13.03
N PRO A 72 27.66 11.90 -12.86
CA PRO A 72 26.55 12.74 -12.36
C PRO A 72 25.38 12.94 -13.34
N THR A 73 25.42 12.37 -14.55
CA THR A 73 24.46 12.66 -15.63
C THR A 73 23.36 11.60 -15.81
N SER A 74 23.40 10.49 -15.06
CA SER A 74 22.53 9.32 -15.25
C SER A 74 21.63 9.00 -14.04
N HIS A 75 21.41 9.95 -13.12
CA HIS A 75 20.52 9.78 -11.97
C HIS A 75 19.02 9.83 -12.32
N HIS A 76 18.62 10.49 -13.40
CA HIS A 76 17.21 10.68 -13.74
C HIS A 76 16.46 9.39 -14.20
N PRO A 77 17.00 8.53 -15.09
CA PRO A 77 16.25 7.39 -15.62
C PRO A 77 15.87 6.34 -14.56
N ARG A 78 16.68 6.18 -13.51
CA ARG A 78 16.48 5.14 -12.48
C ARG A 78 15.30 5.45 -11.56
N ILE A 79 15.10 6.72 -11.21
CA ILE A 79 13.95 7.13 -10.38
C ILE A 79 12.66 6.97 -11.15
N TYR A 80 12.60 7.34 -12.43
CA TYR A 80 11.41 7.09 -13.25
C TYR A 80 11.08 5.60 -13.35
N PHE A 81 12.08 4.74 -13.50
CA PHE A 81 11.88 3.29 -13.51
C PHE A 81 11.36 2.76 -12.17
N LEU A 82 11.94 3.23 -11.05
CA LEU A 82 11.48 2.88 -9.71
C LEU A 82 10.04 3.36 -9.48
N THR A 83 9.74 4.62 -9.82
CA THR A 83 8.39 5.19 -9.75
C THR A 83 7.41 4.40 -10.60
N LEU A 84 7.78 3.94 -11.80
CA LEU A 84 6.91 3.13 -12.66
C LEU A 84 6.57 1.78 -12.02
N ILE A 85 7.57 1.09 -11.44
CA ILE A 85 7.36 -0.18 -10.74
C ILE A 85 6.42 0.02 -9.55
N PHE A 86 6.72 1.02 -8.70
CA PHE A 86 5.90 1.31 -7.52
C PHE A 86 4.51 1.82 -7.90
N PHE A 87 4.37 2.58 -8.98
CA PHE A 87 3.07 2.95 -9.54
C PHE A 87 2.27 1.72 -9.94
N GLY A 88 2.89 0.75 -10.63
CA GLY A 88 2.26 -0.52 -10.97
C GLY A 88 1.84 -1.32 -9.73
N LEU A 89 2.72 -1.43 -8.73
CA LEU A 89 2.42 -2.07 -7.44
C LEU A 89 1.27 -1.36 -6.70
N SER A 90 1.28 -0.03 -6.66
CA SER A 90 0.21 0.77 -6.04
C SER A 90 -1.10 0.66 -6.79
N PHE A 91 -1.08 0.56 -8.13
CA PHE A 91 -2.28 0.31 -8.92
C PHE A 91 -2.89 -1.05 -8.61
N LEU A 92 -2.06 -2.10 -8.53
CA LEU A 92 -2.48 -3.44 -8.12
C LEU A 92 -3.02 -3.43 -6.69
N ALA A 93 -2.31 -2.80 -5.74
CA ALA A 93 -2.74 -2.69 -4.35
C ALA A 93 -4.05 -1.91 -4.19
N ALA A 94 -4.23 -0.81 -4.93
CA ALA A 94 -5.49 -0.07 -4.95
C ALA A 94 -6.64 -0.91 -5.51
N THR A 95 -6.36 -1.77 -6.49
CA THR A 95 -7.36 -2.71 -7.04
C THR A 95 -7.70 -3.81 -6.04
N GLN A 96 -6.72 -4.33 -5.31
CA GLN A 96 -6.93 -5.26 -4.20
C GLN A 96 -7.78 -4.62 -3.09
N ASP A 97 -7.51 -3.38 -2.72
CA ASP A 97 -8.25 -2.63 -1.70
C ASP A 97 -9.73 -2.50 -2.05
N ILE A 98 -10.07 -2.14 -3.31
CA ILE A 98 -11.46 -2.16 -3.80
C ILE A 98 -12.11 -3.54 -3.62
N CYS A 99 -11.38 -4.61 -3.98
CA CYS A 99 -11.90 -5.97 -3.86
C CYS A 99 -12.17 -6.36 -2.41
N VAL A 100 -11.24 -6.06 -1.50
CA VAL A 100 -11.32 -6.39 -0.08
C VAL A 100 -12.41 -5.57 0.62
N ASP A 101 -12.50 -4.26 0.33
CA ASP A 101 -13.56 -3.39 0.83
C ASP A 101 -14.95 -3.92 0.44
N GLY A 102 -15.13 -4.27 -0.85
CA GLY A 102 -16.37 -4.87 -1.33
C GLY A 102 -16.65 -6.25 -0.75
N TRP A 103 -15.62 -7.06 -0.54
CA TRP A 103 -15.77 -8.41 0.03
C TRP A 103 -16.11 -8.37 1.52
N ALA A 104 -15.58 -7.42 2.28
CA ALA A 104 -15.86 -7.25 3.71
C ALA A 104 -17.35 -7.02 3.96
N LEU A 105 -18.03 -6.22 3.12
CA LEU A 105 -19.47 -5.96 3.24
C LEU A 105 -20.32 -7.24 3.08
N SER A 106 -19.88 -8.17 2.24
CA SER A 106 -20.54 -9.47 2.05
C SER A 106 -20.12 -10.53 3.10
N MET A 107 -18.94 -10.36 3.70
CA MET A 107 -18.39 -11.33 4.65
C MET A 107 -18.87 -11.08 6.10
N LEU A 108 -19.15 -9.84 6.47
CA LEU A 108 -19.65 -9.48 7.80
C LEU A 108 -21.18 -9.57 7.86
N SER A 109 -21.72 -9.96 9.01
CA SER A 109 -23.16 -9.89 9.27
C SER A 109 -23.65 -8.44 9.21
N LYS A 110 -24.91 -8.22 8.81
CA LYS A 110 -25.52 -6.87 8.64
C LYS A 110 -25.32 -5.96 9.86
N GLU A 111 -25.34 -6.53 11.07
CA GLU A 111 -25.13 -5.82 12.33
C GLU A 111 -23.68 -5.33 12.52
N ASN A 112 -22.71 -6.02 11.92
CA ASN A 112 -21.29 -5.76 12.09
C ASN A 112 -20.64 -5.07 10.88
N VAL A 113 -21.40 -4.73 9.84
CA VAL A 113 -20.87 -4.08 8.63
C VAL A 113 -20.13 -2.77 8.95
N GLY A 114 -20.54 -2.06 10.00
CA GLY A 114 -19.83 -0.86 10.48
C GLY A 114 -18.37 -1.11 10.89
N TRP A 115 -18.02 -2.32 11.30
CA TRP A 115 -16.64 -2.68 11.67
C TRP A 115 -15.74 -2.92 10.47
N ALA A 116 -16.28 -3.09 9.25
CA ALA A 116 -15.48 -3.32 8.05
C ALA A 116 -14.46 -2.20 7.82
N SER A 117 -14.92 -0.94 7.91
CA SER A 117 -14.04 0.23 7.77
C SER A 117 -13.01 0.30 8.89
N THR A 118 -13.39 -0.05 10.13
CA THR A 118 -12.46 -0.06 11.27
C THR A 118 -11.36 -1.09 11.08
N CYS A 119 -11.69 -2.31 10.64
CA CYS A 119 -10.71 -3.34 10.33
C CYS A 119 -9.73 -2.91 9.24
N ASN A 120 -10.22 -2.25 8.18
CA ASN A 120 -9.33 -1.73 7.13
C ASN A 120 -8.37 -0.67 7.69
N SER A 121 -8.89 0.32 8.42
CA SER A 121 -8.06 1.37 9.04
C SER A 121 -7.01 0.79 10.00
N VAL A 122 -7.39 -0.13 10.89
CA VAL A 122 -6.46 -0.79 11.82
C VAL A 122 -5.40 -1.59 11.07
N GLY A 123 -5.80 -2.32 10.02
CA GLY A 123 -4.88 -3.08 9.17
C GLY A 123 -3.86 -2.18 8.46
N GLN A 124 -4.30 -1.04 7.91
CA GLN A 124 -3.43 -0.07 7.27
C GLN A 124 -2.45 0.58 8.27
N THR A 125 -2.92 1.00 9.43
CA THR A 125 -2.07 1.57 10.48
C THR A 125 -1.05 0.55 10.98
N ALA A 126 -1.46 -0.71 11.21
CA ALA A 126 -0.54 -1.78 11.59
C ALA A 126 0.50 -2.06 10.50
N GLY A 127 0.11 -2.06 9.23
CA GLY A 127 1.00 -2.21 8.09
C GLY A 127 2.02 -1.07 7.99
N TYR A 128 1.58 0.18 8.17
CA TYR A 128 2.46 1.35 8.22
C TYR A 128 3.45 1.25 9.38
N PHE A 129 3.00 0.84 10.57
CA PHE A 129 3.86 0.65 11.72
C PHE A 129 4.92 -0.44 11.49
N LEU A 130 4.52 -1.58 10.92
CA LEU A 130 5.44 -2.67 10.56
C LEU A 130 6.45 -2.24 9.50
N GLY A 131 5.99 -1.57 8.44
CA GLY A 131 6.81 -1.17 7.30
C GLY A 131 7.68 0.06 7.51
N ASN A 132 7.33 0.94 8.46
CA ASN A 132 8.10 2.14 8.77
C ASN A 132 8.92 1.95 10.04
N VAL A 133 8.28 1.70 11.19
CA VAL A 133 8.97 1.70 12.49
C VAL A 133 9.79 0.43 12.66
N ILE A 134 9.17 -0.75 12.50
CA ILE A 134 9.86 -2.03 12.72
C ILE A 134 10.92 -2.26 11.66
N PHE A 135 10.62 -2.00 10.39
CA PHE A 135 11.61 -2.12 9.32
C PHE A 135 12.80 -1.19 9.53
N LEU A 136 12.59 0.11 9.77
CA LEU A 136 13.68 1.08 9.95
C LEU A 136 14.53 0.76 11.18
N ALA A 137 13.91 0.30 12.27
CA ALA A 137 14.64 -0.16 13.45
C ALA A 137 15.53 -1.38 13.15
N LEU A 138 15.03 -2.36 12.38
CA LEU A 138 15.78 -3.57 12.01
C LEU A 138 16.82 -3.33 10.90
N GLU A 139 16.63 -2.30 10.06
CA GLU A 139 17.59 -1.86 9.05
C GLU A 139 18.70 -0.99 9.66
N SER A 140 18.39 -0.21 10.71
CA SER A 140 19.36 0.65 11.39
C SER A 140 20.47 -0.18 12.05
N LYS A 141 21.71 0.11 11.62
CA LYS A 141 22.93 -0.51 12.13
C LYS A 141 23.12 -0.19 13.60
N ASP A 142 22.86 1.07 13.97
CA ASP A 142 23.04 1.56 15.34
C ASP A 142 22.02 0.93 16.29
N PHE A 143 20.75 0.88 15.88
CA PHE A 143 19.70 0.22 16.67
C PHE A 143 19.98 -1.28 16.84
N THR A 144 20.29 -1.98 15.75
CA THR A 144 20.58 -3.44 15.79
C THR A 144 21.82 -3.74 16.62
N ASN A 145 22.87 -2.92 16.51
CA ASN A 145 24.10 -3.11 17.28
C ASN A 145 23.88 -2.87 18.77
N LEU A 146 23.17 -1.80 19.15
CA LEU A 146 22.92 -1.44 20.55
C LEU A 146 21.90 -2.36 21.24
N TYR A 147 20.79 -2.69 20.59
CA TYR A 147 19.68 -3.40 21.24
C TYR A 147 19.63 -4.91 20.98
N VAL A 148 20.32 -5.41 19.95
CA VAL A 148 20.33 -6.85 19.62
C VAL A 148 21.71 -7.45 19.79
N ARG A 149 22.74 -6.88 19.13
CA ARG A 149 24.08 -7.51 19.10
C ARG A 149 24.86 -7.35 20.42
N GLN A 150 24.84 -6.17 21.04
CA GLN A 150 25.48 -5.93 22.34
C GLN A 150 24.92 -6.79 23.49
N PRO A 151 23.60 -6.89 23.71
CA PRO A 151 23.07 -7.74 24.78
C PRO A 151 23.25 -9.24 24.52
N LEU A 152 23.45 -9.65 23.25
CA LEU A 152 23.66 -11.05 22.87
C LEU A 152 25.15 -11.42 22.67
N ASN A 153 26.09 -10.52 22.98
CA ASN A 153 27.55 -10.69 22.79
C ASN A 153 27.96 -11.11 21.35
N LEU A 154 27.31 -10.57 20.34
CA LEU A 154 27.65 -10.77 18.92
C LEU A 154 28.59 -9.68 18.39
N GLU A 155 29.38 -9.98 17.36
CA GLU A 155 30.26 -8.99 16.72
C GLU A 155 29.46 -7.85 16.08
N LEU A 156 29.94 -6.61 16.25
CA LEU A 156 29.33 -5.43 15.62
C LEU A 156 29.51 -5.52 14.11
N GLN A 157 28.40 -5.47 13.37
CA GLN A 157 28.44 -5.44 11.91
C GLN A 157 28.00 -4.07 11.39
N SER A 158 28.50 -3.74 10.22
CA SER A 158 28.18 -2.52 9.48
C SER A 158 26.90 -2.65 8.65
N ILE A 159 26.04 -3.63 8.92
CA ILE A 159 24.75 -3.86 8.23
C ILE A 159 23.68 -4.14 9.30
N GLY A 160 22.46 -3.62 9.09
CA GLY A 160 21.29 -3.93 9.92
C GLY A 160 20.96 -5.43 9.91
N LEU A 161 20.01 -5.85 10.76
CA LEU A 161 19.57 -7.24 10.82
C LEU A 161 18.85 -7.66 9.52
N ILE A 162 18.11 -6.73 8.93
CA ILE A 162 17.33 -6.94 7.70
C ILE A 162 17.70 -5.83 6.71
N THR A 163 17.96 -6.21 5.46
CA THR A 163 18.13 -5.27 4.35
C THR A 163 16.80 -5.03 3.65
N LEU A 164 16.66 -3.92 2.92
CA LEU A 164 15.48 -3.66 2.09
C LEU A 164 15.15 -4.81 1.13
N SER A 165 16.17 -5.42 0.52
CA SER A 165 15.99 -6.62 -0.30
C SER A 165 15.40 -7.78 0.49
N GLY A 166 15.94 -8.07 1.69
CA GLY A 166 15.43 -9.12 2.58
C GLY A 166 13.97 -8.88 3.00
N PHE A 167 13.62 -7.63 3.29
CA PHE A 167 12.25 -7.24 3.65
C PHE A 167 11.26 -7.44 2.49
N LEU A 168 11.61 -7.00 1.28
CA LEU A 168 10.77 -7.19 0.09
C LEU A 168 10.55 -8.68 -0.24
N LEU A 169 11.59 -9.51 -0.09
CA LEU A 169 11.48 -10.96 -0.27
C LEU A 169 10.51 -11.56 0.75
N PHE A 170 10.67 -11.22 2.02
CA PHE A 170 9.83 -11.70 3.11
C PHE A 170 8.36 -11.31 2.91
N CYS A 171 8.09 -10.04 2.60
CA CYS A 171 6.74 -9.58 2.29
C CYS A 171 6.17 -10.29 1.06
N GLY A 172 6.94 -10.44 -0.02
CA GLY A 172 6.50 -11.16 -1.22
C GLY A 172 6.10 -12.61 -0.94
N ILE A 173 6.87 -13.33 -0.12
CA ILE A 173 6.53 -14.70 0.32
C ILE A 173 5.25 -14.71 1.15
N ILE A 174 5.09 -13.77 2.10
CA ILE A 174 3.86 -13.65 2.89
C ILE A 174 2.66 -13.44 1.98
N PHE A 175 2.76 -12.55 0.99
CA PHE A 175 1.70 -12.30 0.01
C PHE A 175 1.31 -13.59 -0.74
N ILE A 176 2.28 -14.38 -1.21
CA ILE A 176 2.02 -15.65 -1.91
C ILE A 176 1.35 -16.68 -0.98
N ILE A 177 1.87 -16.84 0.24
CA ILE A 177 1.31 -17.78 1.22
C ILE A 177 -0.11 -17.38 1.60
N SER A 178 -0.34 -16.11 1.96
CA SER A 178 -1.66 -15.62 2.33
C SER A 178 -2.66 -15.78 1.19
N THR A 179 -2.24 -15.49 -0.05
CA THR A 179 -3.09 -15.67 -1.23
C THR A 179 -3.49 -17.12 -1.41
N THR A 180 -2.53 -18.04 -1.26
CA THR A 180 -2.77 -19.48 -1.38
C THR A 180 -3.74 -19.97 -0.31
N LEU A 181 -3.58 -19.51 0.94
CA LEU A 181 -4.49 -19.82 2.02
C LEU A 181 -5.91 -19.30 1.74
N ILE A 182 -6.06 -18.06 1.28
CA ILE A 182 -7.35 -17.49 0.91
C ILE A 182 -7.99 -18.27 -0.25
N ALA A 183 -7.21 -18.64 -1.25
CA ALA A 183 -7.68 -19.39 -2.41
C ALA A 183 -8.26 -20.76 -2.02
N LEU A 184 -7.58 -21.47 -1.11
CA LEU A 184 -7.95 -22.82 -0.67
C LEU A 184 -9.06 -22.84 0.39
N PHE A 185 -8.95 -22.00 1.43
CA PHE A 185 -9.80 -22.13 2.61
C PHE A 185 -11.09 -21.33 2.56
N LYS A 186 -11.09 -20.17 1.92
CA LYS A 186 -12.27 -19.32 1.89
C LYS A 186 -13.09 -19.69 0.68
N HIS A 187 -14.28 -20.28 0.80
CA HIS A 187 -15.18 -20.39 -0.36
C HIS A 187 -16.04 -19.12 -0.45
N GLU A 188 -16.26 -18.59 -1.65
CA GLU A 188 -17.31 -17.59 -1.82
C GLU A 188 -18.64 -18.32 -1.84
N ILE A 189 -19.60 -17.82 -1.05
CA ILE A 189 -20.98 -18.31 -1.13
C ILE A 189 -21.48 -17.81 -2.47
N ASP A 190 -21.81 -18.72 -3.38
CA ASP A 190 -22.45 -18.34 -4.63
C ASP A 190 -23.69 -17.49 -4.30
N GLU A 191 -23.72 -16.24 -4.77
CA GLU A 191 -24.92 -15.40 -4.81
C GLU A 191 -25.96 -15.98 -5.80
N THR A 192 -26.06 -17.31 -5.95
CA THR A 192 -27.17 -17.98 -6.63
C THR A 192 -28.47 -17.95 -5.83
N TYR A 193 -28.46 -17.37 -4.63
CA TYR A 193 -29.67 -17.16 -3.82
C TYR A 193 -30.47 -15.89 -4.16
N ASP A 194 -29.99 -15.03 -5.05
CA ASP A 194 -30.82 -13.94 -5.59
C ASP A 194 -30.69 -13.87 -7.11
N SER A 195 -31.45 -14.74 -7.79
CA SER A 195 -31.67 -14.71 -9.24
C SER A 195 -32.35 -13.42 -9.75
N ASN A 196 -32.55 -12.43 -8.86
CA ASN A 196 -33.16 -11.13 -9.11
C ASN A 196 -32.19 -9.95 -9.05
N GLU A 197 -30.90 -10.12 -8.73
CA GLU A 197 -29.96 -9.01 -8.90
C GLU A 197 -29.69 -8.81 -10.41
N PRO A 198 -30.06 -7.67 -11.00
CA PRO A 198 -29.75 -7.41 -12.39
C PRO A 198 -28.23 -7.45 -12.54
N HIS A 199 -27.74 -8.29 -13.46
CA HIS A 199 -26.36 -8.21 -13.93
C HIS A 199 -26.18 -6.84 -14.59
N PHE A 200 -25.78 -5.85 -13.81
CA PHE A 200 -25.54 -4.51 -14.34
C PHE A 200 -24.43 -4.60 -15.37
N GLY A 201 -24.72 -4.13 -16.58
CA GLY A 201 -23.68 -3.96 -17.59
C GLY A 201 -22.65 -2.93 -17.12
N LEU A 202 -21.42 -2.98 -17.66
CA LEU A 202 -20.35 -2.04 -17.31
C LEU A 202 -20.84 -0.57 -17.30
N ILE A 203 -21.60 -0.20 -18.33
CA ILE A 203 -22.16 1.15 -18.49
C ILE A 203 -23.14 1.49 -17.36
N GLU A 204 -23.97 0.53 -16.94
CA GLU A 204 -24.97 0.73 -15.89
C GLU A 204 -24.30 0.92 -14.53
N THR A 205 -23.26 0.15 -14.22
CA THR A 205 -22.46 0.31 -12.99
C THR A 205 -21.81 1.71 -12.94
N TYR A 206 -21.28 2.19 -14.06
CA TYR A 206 -20.77 3.57 -14.15
C TYR A 206 -21.88 4.61 -13.99
N GLN A 207 -23.07 4.40 -14.54
CA GLN A 207 -24.21 5.30 -14.34
C GLN A 207 -24.64 5.37 -12.87
N VAL A 208 -24.62 4.25 -12.15
CA VAL A 208 -24.89 4.21 -10.70
C VAL A 208 -23.83 5.01 -9.94
N LEU A 209 -22.54 4.81 -10.24
CA LEU A 209 -21.45 5.58 -9.61
C LEU A 209 -21.64 7.09 -9.82
N ILE A 210 -21.96 7.53 -11.05
CA ILE A 210 -22.22 8.94 -11.35
C ILE A 210 -23.44 9.45 -10.57
N LYS A 211 -24.51 8.66 -10.43
CA LYS A 211 -25.69 9.04 -9.62
C LYS A 211 -25.31 9.24 -8.16
N VAL A 212 -24.51 8.34 -7.57
CA VAL A 212 -24.02 8.45 -6.19
C VAL A 212 -23.17 9.72 -6.01
N LEU A 213 -22.24 10.00 -6.93
CA LEU A 213 -21.43 11.23 -6.91
C LEU A 213 -22.26 12.52 -7.09
N ARG A 214 -23.47 12.43 -7.65
CA ARG A 214 -24.37 13.59 -7.79
C ARG A 214 -25.20 13.88 -6.55
N LEU A 215 -25.20 13.00 -5.55
CA LEU A 215 -25.97 13.22 -4.31
C LEU A 215 -25.44 14.45 -3.55
N PRO A 216 -26.33 15.32 -3.04
CA PRO A 216 -25.93 16.57 -2.39
C PRO A 216 -25.08 16.33 -1.13
N SER A 217 -25.40 15.30 -0.35
CA SER A 217 -24.63 14.92 0.84
C SER A 217 -23.21 14.47 0.49
N VAL A 218 -23.06 13.65 -0.57
CA VAL A 218 -21.75 13.18 -1.04
C VAL A 218 -20.91 14.35 -1.55
N ARG A 219 -21.51 15.28 -2.30
CA ARG A 219 -20.83 16.48 -2.78
C ARG A 219 -20.38 17.40 -1.66
N SER A 220 -21.25 17.66 -0.69
CA SER A 220 -20.92 18.49 0.49
C SER A 220 -19.75 17.87 1.26
N MET A 221 -19.81 16.56 1.53
CA MET A 221 -18.74 15.85 2.22
C MET A 221 -17.43 15.84 1.43
N ALA A 222 -17.50 15.67 0.10
CA ALA A 222 -16.32 15.74 -0.76
C ALA A 222 -15.65 17.12 -0.72
N ILE A 223 -16.42 18.22 -0.75
CA ILE A 223 -15.89 19.59 -0.66
C ILE A 223 -15.22 19.83 0.70
N ILE A 224 -15.85 19.37 1.79
CA ILE A 224 -15.28 19.49 3.14
C ILE A 224 -13.95 18.73 3.23
N LEU A 225 -13.92 17.49 2.77
CA LEU A 225 -12.70 16.65 2.80
C LEU A 225 -11.59 17.23 1.92
N LEU A 226 -11.91 17.77 0.75
CA LEU A 226 -10.94 18.43 -0.13
C LEU A 226 -10.36 19.70 0.52
N THR A 227 -11.20 20.51 1.16
CA THR A 227 -10.77 21.75 1.83
C THR A 227 -9.79 21.43 2.96
N ILE A 228 -10.10 20.41 3.76
CA ILE A 228 -9.20 19.91 4.83
C ILE A 228 -7.89 19.42 4.22
N LYS A 229 -7.95 18.55 3.19
CA LYS A 229 -6.74 17.98 2.58
C LYS A 229 -5.83 19.06 1.97
N ILE A 230 -6.39 20.08 1.32
CA ILE A 230 -5.58 21.20 0.77
C ILE A 230 -4.90 21.98 1.89
N GLY A 231 -5.61 22.25 3.00
CA GLY A 231 -5.05 22.99 4.14
C GLY A 231 -3.90 22.27 4.84
N PHE A 232 -3.99 20.94 4.97
CA PHE A 232 -2.99 20.14 5.69
C PHE A 232 -1.91 19.51 4.80
N CYS A 233 -2.09 19.47 3.47
CA CYS A 233 -1.14 18.81 2.56
C CYS A 233 0.30 19.35 2.69
N ALA A 234 0.47 20.67 2.86
CA ALA A 234 1.79 21.26 3.06
C ALA A 234 2.45 20.78 4.36
N VAL A 235 1.70 20.73 5.46
CA VAL A 235 2.18 20.27 6.76
C VAL A 235 2.53 18.78 6.71
N ASP A 236 1.61 17.94 6.21
CA ASP A 236 1.79 16.49 6.17
C ASP A 236 3.00 16.08 5.31
N SER A 237 3.21 16.77 4.19
CA SER A 237 4.28 16.42 3.23
C SER A 237 5.65 16.95 3.64
N MET A 238 5.72 18.12 4.29
CA MET A 238 6.99 18.80 4.57
C MET A 238 7.56 18.50 5.97
N THR A 239 6.71 18.24 6.97
CA THR A 239 7.15 18.14 8.37
C THR A 239 8.23 17.07 8.59
N GLY A 240 8.04 15.86 8.03
CA GLY A 240 9.00 14.77 8.20
C GLY A 240 10.36 15.06 7.57
N ILE A 241 10.36 15.72 6.41
CA ILE A 241 11.60 16.03 5.67
C ILE A 241 12.35 17.19 6.35
N GLU A 242 11.63 18.25 6.74
CA GLU A 242 12.19 19.40 7.44
C GLU A 242 12.83 19.00 8.78
N LEU A 243 12.23 18.07 9.52
CA LEU A 243 12.81 17.56 10.77
C LEU A 243 14.12 16.81 10.54
N ILE A 244 14.25 16.05 9.44
CA ILE A 244 15.51 15.41 9.05
C ILE A 244 16.56 16.47 8.69
N GLU A 245 16.18 17.49 7.92
CA GLU A 245 17.10 18.57 7.52
C GLU A 245 17.60 19.38 8.72
N ARG A 246 16.78 19.55 9.75
CA ARG A 246 17.17 20.20 11.01
C ARG A 246 17.97 19.30 11.96
N GLY A 247 18.32 18.10 11.53
CA GLY A 247 19.25 17.21 12.24
C GLY A 247 18.59 16.17 13.15
N VAL A 248 17.28 15.97 13.08
CA VAL A 248 16.63 14.86 13.79
C VAL A 248 17.02 13.54 13.12
N THR A 249 17.57 12.61 13.90
CA THR A 249 17.95 11.28 13.39
C THR A 249 16.70 10.51 12.94
N LYS A 250 16.84 9.68 11.91
CA LYS A 250 15.74 8.84 11.39
C LYS A 250 15.12 7.97 12.48
N ASP A 251 15.95 7.47 13.39
CA ASP A 251 15.53 6.62 14.50
C ASP A 251 14.66 7.42 15.51
N SER A 252 15.02 8.67 15.79
CA SER A 252 14.18 9.55 16.61
C SER A 252 12.86 9.91 15.93
N LEU A 253 12.85 10.10 14.61
CA LEU A 253 11.60 10.31 13.85
C LEU A 253 10.70 9.07 13.86
N ALA A 254 11.26 7.87 13.72
CA ALA A 254 10.50 6.63 13.81
C ALA A 254 9.87 6.46 15.21
N LEU A 255 10.57 6.85 16.28
CA LEU A 255 10.04 6.86 17.64
C LEU A 255 8.96 7.94 17.85
N LEU A 256 9.13 9.12 17.23
CA LEU A 256 8.16 10.22 17.29
C LEU A 256 6.90 9.92 16.45
N ALA A 257 7.02 9.07 15.42
CA ALA A 257 5.89 8.60 14.64
C ALA A 257 4.92 7.73 15.46
N ILE A 258 5.40 7.04 16.52
CA ILE A 258 4.59 6.14 17.36
C ILE A 258 3.42 6.86 18.05
N PRO A 259 3.61 8.00 18.76
CA PRO A 259 2.49 8.77 19.33
C PRO A 259 1.73 9.61 18.29
N MET A 260 2.29 9.80 17.08
CA MET A 260 1.69 10.63 16.01
C MET A 260 0.80 9.81 15.07
N THR A 261 0.89 8.47 15.07
CA THR A 261 -0.08 7.62 14.38
C THR A 261 -1.45 7.75 15.07
N PRO A 262 -2.50 8.21 14.34
CA PRO A 262 -3.84 8.39 14.88
C PRO A 262 -4.54 7.07 15.19
#